data_AF-A0A3R6UF05-F1
#
_entry.id   AF-A0A3R6UF05-F1
#
_cell.length_a   1.000
_cell.length_b   1.000
_cell.length_c   1.000
_cell.angle_alpha   90.00
_cell.angle_beta   90.00
_cell.angle_gamma   90.00
#
_symmetry.space_group_name_H-M   'P 1'
#
loop_
_entity.id
_entity.type
_entity.pdbx_description
1 polymer ?
#
loop_
_entity_poly.entity_id
_entity_poly.type
_entity_poly.pdbx_seq_one_letter_code
_entity_poly.pdbx_strand_id
1 'polypeptide(L)'
;MANYLEFESMSAGMENKVKQDLKFKTGNFVWKIKFNVPLDPKTVNNVNLYVTSLNLSPLKTAIRYNSLENEIEIEPMEAYAQNESYILNITTNVKSLNGKPLKEPIQVQFKID
;
A
#
# COMPACT_ATOMS: atom_id res chain seq x y z
N MET A 1 10.02 18.78 -7.61
CA MET A 1 9.01 18.42 -6.60
C MET A 1 9.75 18.05 -5.34
N ALA A 2 9.34 18.56 -4.18
CA ALA A 2 9.91 18.09 -2.92
C ALA A 2 9.43 16.65 -2.69
N ASN A 3 10.35 15.73 -2.42
CA ASN A 3 9.99 14.39 -2.00
C ASN A 3 9.74 14.43 -0.50
N TYR A 4 8.49 14.24 -0.09
CA TYR A 4 8.07 14.31 1.31
C TYR A 4 8.09 12.94 1.99
N LEU A 5 8.38 11.90 1.21
CA LEU A 5 8.66 10.54 1.64
C LEU A 5 9.73 9.98 0.69
N GLU A 6 10.59 9.09 1.20
CA GLU A 6 11.62 8.41 0.41
C GLU A 6 11.16 6.99 0.09
N PHE A 7 11.23 6.56 -1.17
CA PHE A 7 11.03 5.16 -1.55
C PHE A 7 12.39 4.45 -1.54
N GLU A 8 12.59 3.54 -0.59
CA GLU A 8 13.88 2.86 -0.38
C GLU A 8 14.02 1.63 -1.29
N SER A 9 12.93 0.89 -1.51
CA SER A 9 12.89 -0.26 -2.42
C SER A 9 11.46 -0.58 -2.87
N MET A 10 11.29 -1.31 -3.97
CA MET A 10 9.99 -1.80 -4.40
C MET A 10 10.10 -3.02 -5.32
N SER A 11 9.00 -3.77 -5.46
CA SER A 11 8.90 -4.85 -6.43
C SER A 11 9.16 -4.36 -7.86
N ALA A 12 9.79 -5.22 -8.68
CA ALA A 12 10.14 -4.90 -10.06
C ALA A 12 8.92 -4.42 -10.88
N GLY A 13 9.11 -3.34 -11.65
CA GLY A 13 8.06 -2.78 -12.49
C GLY A 13 7.08 -1.83 -11.77
N MET A 14 7.33 -1.53 -10.48
CA MET A 14 6.59 -0.53 -9.71
C MET A 14 7.23 0.87 -9.73
N GLU A 15 8.47 0.99 -10.22
CA GLU A 15 9.30 2.21 -10.15
C GLU A 15 8.62 3.42 -10.80
N ASN A 16 7.87 3.20 -11.88
CA ASN A 16 7.14 4.25 -12.59
C ASN A 16 5.64 4.31 -12.22
N LYS A 17 5.17 3.43 -11.33
CA LYS A 17 3.76 3.28 -10.94
C LYS A 17 3.48 3.84 -9.54
N VAL A 18 4.49 3.89 -8.68
CA VAL A 18 4.38 4.48 -7.35
C VAL A 18 4.69 5.97 -7.44
N LYS A 19 3.79 6.80 -6.92
CA LYS A 19 3.90 8.27 -6.95
C LYS A 19 3.40 8.84 -5.64
N GLN A 20 3.95 9.98 -5.24
CA GLN A 20 3.47 10.76 -4.10
C GLN A 20 2.62 11.94 -4.58
N ASP A 21 1.55 12.23 -3.85
CA ASP A 21 0.69 13.42 -4.02
C ASP A 21 0.55 14.16 -2.68
N LEU A 22 1.68 14.33 -2.00
CA LEU A 22 1.76 15.02 -0.71
C LEU A 22 2.06 16.50 -0.93
N LYS A 23 1.40 17.37 -0.16
CA LYS A 23 1.60 18.83 -0.19
C LYS A 23 2.63 19.31 0.84
N PHE A 24 2.87 18.50 1.87
CA PHE A 24 3.81 18.76 2.95
C PHE A 24 4.20 17.43 3.60
N LYS A 25 5.31 17.45 4.35
CA LYS A 25 5.80 16.30 5.13
C LYS A 25 4.82 15.93 6.23
N THR A 26 4.37 14.68 6.23
CA THR A 26 3.35 14.18 7.15
C THR A 26 3.42 12.66 7.27
N GLY A 27 3.20 12.13 8.48
CA GLY A 27 2.96 10.70 8.70
C GLY A 27 1.48 10.30 8.51
N ASN A 28 0.60 11.27 8.29
CA ASN A 28 -0.83 11.06 8.08
C ASN A 28 -1.13 11.14 6.59
N PHE A 29 -0.98 10.01 5.89
CA PHE A 29 -1.40 9.88 4.50
C PHE A 29 -1.99 8.49 4.25
N VAL A 30 -2.73 8.39 3.16
CA VAL A 30 -3.44 7.18 2.74
C VAL A 30 -2.75 6.60 1.51
N TRP A 31 -2.52 5.30 1.51
CA TRP A 31 -2.12 4.59 0.30
C TRP A 31 -3.33 4.37 -0.59
N LYS A 32 -3.28 4.89 -1.82
CA LYS A 32 -4.27 4.63 -2.88
C LYS A 32 -3.68 3.66 -3.89
N ILE A 33 -4.32 2.50 -4.05
CA ILE A 33 -3.83 1.41 -4.89
C ILE A 33 -4.88 1.08 -5.93
N LYS A 34 -4.57 1.33 -7.20
CA LYS A 34 -5.49 1.07 -8.32
C LYS A 34 -5.16 -0.24 -9.01
N PHE A 35 -6.16 -1.09 -9.15
CA PHE A 35 -6.08 -2.35 -9.90
C PHE A 35 -6.70 -2.18 -11.28
N ASN A 36 -6.14 -2.88 -12.27
CA ASN A 36 -6.63 -2.85 -13.64
C ASN A 36 -7.83 -3.78 -13.89
N VAL A 37 -8.23 -4.55 -12.87
CA VAL A 37 -9.37 -5.48 -12.91
C VAL A 37 -10.16 -5.41 -11.60
N PRO A 38 -11.48 -5.69 -11.61
CA PRO A 38 -12.27 -5.83 -10.39
C PRO A 38 -11.76 -6.94 -9.47
N LEU A 39 -11.72 -6.65 -8.18
CA LEU A 39 -11.26 -7.56 -7.12
C LEU A 39 -12.44 -8.25 -6.44
N ASP A 40 -12.18 -9.44 -5.87
CA ASP A 40 -13.09 -10.05 -4.90
C ASP A 40 -12.95 -9.31 -3.56
N PRO A 41 -13.99 -8.59 -3.08
CA PRO A 41 -13.92 -7.82 -1.84
C PRO A 41 -13.56 -8.68 -0.61
N LYS A 42 -13.86 -9.99 -0.62
CA LYS A 42 -13.52 -10.89 0.49
C LYS A 42 -12.00 -11.06 0.66
N THR A 43 -11.24 -10.86 -0.41
CA THR A 43 -9.78 -10.95 -0.40
C THR A 43 -9.09 -9.62 -0.11
N VAL A 44 -9.85 -8.52 -0.05
CA VAL A 44 -9.35 -7.18 0.26
C VAL A 44 -9.48 -6.94 1.77
N ASN A 45 -8.42 -7.29 2.51
CA ASN A 45 -8.40 -7.23 3.97
C ASN A 45 -6.96 -7.12 4.51
N ASN A 46 -6.82 -6.90 5.82
CA ASN A 46 -5.55 -6.65 6.51
C ASN A 46 -4.60 -7.87 6.56
N VAL A 47 -5.01 -9.04 6.07
CA VAL A 47 -4.11 -10.20 5.94
C VAL A 47 -3.41 -10.18 4.58
N ASN A 48 -4.08 -9.67 3.55
CA ASN A 48 -3.57 -9.66 2.18
C ASN A 48 -2.99 -8.32 1.76
N LEU A 49 -3.42 -7.23 2.40
CA LEU A 49 -2.87 -5.89 2.20
C LEU A 49 -2.58 -5.30 3.57
N TYR A 50 -1.31 -5.01 3.87
CA TYR A 50 -0.93 -4.50 5.18
C TYR A 50 0.38 -3.73 5.11
N VAL A 51 0.62 -2.91 6.14
CA VAL A 51 1.88 -2.18 6.31
C VAL A 51 2.58 -2.73 7.53
N THR A 52 3.89 -2.95 7.45
CA THR A 52 4.74 -3.33 8.59
C THR A 52 5.86 -2.32 8.81
N SER A 53 6.43 -2.30 10.02
CA SER A 53 7.78 -1.76 10.20
C SER A 53 8.83 -2.70 9.62
N LEU A 54 10.10 -2.27 9.58
CA LEU A 54 11.22 -3.15 9.18
C LEU A 54 11.39 -4.38 10.07
N ASN A 55 10.93 -4.32 11.32
CA ASN A 55 10.95 -5.46 12.25
C ASN A 55 9.76 -6.42 12.01
N LEU A 56 9.05 -6.27 10.89
CA LEU A 56 7.89 -7.08 10.49
C LEU A 56 6.70 -6.99 11.45
N SER A 57 6.64 -5.94 12.27
CA SER A 57 5.49 -5.68 13.13
C SER A 57 4.38 -5.00 12.31
N PRO A 58 3.16 -5.57 12.25
CA PRO A 58 2.07 -5.00 11.47
C PRO A 58 1.50 -3.73 12.12
N LEU A 59 1.21 -2.73 11.29
CA LEU A 59 0.51 -1.51 11.69
C LEU A 59 -1.01 -1.72 11.59
N LYS A 60 -1.74 -1.12 12.52
CA LYS A 60 -3.20 -1.07 12.44
C LYS A 60 -3.61 -0.13 11.30
N THR A 61 -4.41 -0.65 10.38
CA THR A 61 -4.88 0.07 9.19
C THR A 61 -6.37 -0.17 8.98
N ALA A 62 -7.06 0.85 8.48
CA ALA A 62 -8.39 0.74 7.91
C ALA A 62 -8.27 0.55 6.41
N ILE A 63 -8.96 -0.45 5.87
CA ILE A 63 -8.97 -0.76 4.43
C ILE A 63 -10.36 -0.51 3.86
N ARG A 64 -10.41 0.24 2.76
CA ARG A 64 -11.64 0.49 2.00
C ARG A 64 -11.41 0.12 0.55
N TYR A 65 -12.36 -0.59 -0.04
CA TYR A 65 -12.33 -0.94 -1.46
C TYR A 65 -13.48 -0.24 -2.19
N ASN A 66 -13.14 0.58 -3.18
CA ASN A 66 -14.08 1.14 -4.13
C ASN A 66 -14.12 0.26 -5.39
N SER A 67 -15.17 -0.56 -5.51
CA SER A 67 -15.36 -1.47 -6.64
C SER A 67 -15.72 -0.79 -7.96
N LEU A 68 -16.16 0.47 -7.94
CA LEU A 68 -16.44 1.23 -9.15
C LEU A 68 -15.13 1.73 -9.80
N GLU A 69 -14.18 2.15 -8.97
CA GLU A 69 -12.87 2.68 -9.41
C GLU A 69 -11.75 1.63 -9.42
N ASN A 70 -12.01 0.43 -8.90
CA ASN A 70 -11.02 -0.60 -8.61
C ASN A 70 -9.85 -0.07 -7.77
N GLU A 71 -10.16 0.77 -6.79
CA GLU A 71 -9.19 1.44 -5.93
C GLU A 71 -9.33 0.96 -4.48
N ILE A 72 -8.20 0.63 -3.87
CA ILE A 72 -8.10 0.34 -2.44
C ILE A 72 -7.46 1.55 -1.76
N GLU A 73 -8.05 1.96 -0.64
CA GLU A 73 -7.46 2.89 0.30
C GLU A 73 -6.99 2.13 1.54
N ILE A 74 -5.72 2.34 1.92
CA ILE A 74 -5.15 1.83 3.17
C ILE A 74 -4.76 3.04 4.02
N GLU A 75 -5.54 3.27 5.06
CA GLU A 75 -5.41 4.40 5.99
C GLU A 75 -4.77 3.90 7.30
N PRO A 76 -3.60 4.41 7.71
CA PRO A 76 -3.02 4.04 8.99
C PRO A 76 -3.85 4.60 10.13
N MET A 77 -4.10 3.80 11.18
CA MET A 77 -4.86 4.24 12.35
C MET A 77 -4.06 5.16 13.27
N GLU A 78 -2.74 5.15 13.12
CA GLU A 78 -1.78 5.99 13.81
C GLU A 78 -0.80 6.54 12.78
N ALA A 79 -0.37 7.80 12.93
CA ALA A 79 0.57 8.41 12.00
C ALA A 79 1.86 7.59 11.88
N TYR A 80 2.41 7.47 10.67
CA TYR A 80 3.77 6.95 10.50
C TYR A 80 4.76 7.84 11.25
N ALA A 81 5.69 7.23 11.98
CA ALA A 81 6.70 7.97 12.74
C ALA A 81 7.77 8.55 11.81
N GLN A 82 8.31 9.72 12.19
CA GLN A 82 9.41 10.35 11.46
C GLN A 82 10.70 9.55 11.62
N ASN A 83 11.53 9.57 10.57
CA ASN A 83 12.77 8.82 10.44
C ASN A 83 12.62 7.30 10.51
N GLU A 84 11.40 6.77 10.36
CA GLU A 84 11.14 5.33 10.33
C GLU A 84 10.81 4.83 8.92
N SER A 85 11.25 3.60 8.65
CA SER A 85 10.97 2.88 7.41
C SER A 85 9.89 1.83 7.62
N TYR A 86 9.03 1.71 6.62
CA TYR A 86 7.88 0.83 6.59
C TYR A 86 7.82 0.08 5.26
N ILE A 87 7.06 -1.01 5.24
CA ILE A 87 6.85 -1.83 4.05
C ILE A 87 5.36 -1.97 3.83
N LEU A 88 4.85 -1.45 2.71
CA LEU A 88 3.54 -1.79 2.20
C LEU A 88 3.64 -3.17 1.53
N ASN A 89 2.78 -4.10 1.91
CA ASN A 89 2.72 -5.46 1.42
C ASN A 89 1.36 -5.73 0.76
N ILE A 90 1.38 -6.25 -0.46
CA ILE A 90 0.21 -6.77 -1.19
C ILE A 90 0.53 -8.19 -1.62
N THR A 91 -0.17 -9.16 -1.04
CA THR A 91 0.12 -10.58 -1.27
C THR A 91 -0.58 -11.10 -2.53
N THR A 92 -0.14 -12.27 -3.00
CA THR A 92 -0.80 -12.97 -4.12
C THR A 92 -2.20 -13.49 -3.77
N ASN A 93 -2.61 -13.45 -2.50
CA ASN A 93 -3.95 -13.86 -2.07
C ASN A 93 -5.02 -12.80 -2.35
N VAL A 94 -4.65 -11.59 -2.76
CA VAL A 94 -5.58 -10.64 -3.39
C VAL A 94 -6.02 -11.23 -4.74
N LYS A 95 -7.32 -11.42 -4.93
CA LYS A 95 -7.88 -12.07 -6.12
C LYS A 95 -8.78 -11.13 -6.89
N SER A 96 -8.76 -11.27 -8.21
CA SER A 96 -9.80 -10.75 -9.09
C SER A 96 -11.17 -11.37 -8.75
N LEU A 97 -12.26 -10.74 -9.20
CA LEU A 97 -13.61 -11.24 -9.01
C LEU A 97 -13.81 -12.67 -9.55
N ASN A 98 -13.03 -13.06 -10.57
CA ASN A 98 -13.04 -14.40 -11.17
C ASN A 98 -12.09 -15.38 -10.44
N GLY A 99 -11.58 -15.02 -9.26
CA GLY A 99 -10.75 -15.89 -8.42
C GLY A 99 -9.28 -15.99 -8.81
N LYS A 100 -8.82 -15.28 -9.87
CA LYS A 100 -7.41 -15.29 -10.27
C LYS A 100 -6.58 -14.43 -9.29
N PRO A 101 -5.50 -14.98 -8.70
CA PRO A 101 -4.61 -14.23 -7.81
C PRO A 101 -3.74 -13.22 -8.56
N LEU A 102 -3.12 -12.30 -7.83
CA LEU A 102 -1.97 -11.55 -8.37
C LEU A 102 -0.85 -12.52 -8.75
N LYS A 103 -0.13 -12.19 -9.84
CA LYS A 103 0.96 -13.03 -10.34
C LYS A 103 2.12 -13.12 -9.35
N GLU A 104 2.46 -11.99 -8.75
CA GLU A 104 3.58 -11.81 -7.84
C GLU A 104 3.15 -10.86 -6.71
N PRO A 105 3.72 -11.00 -5.50
CA PRO A 105 3.47 -10.05 -4.42
C PRO A 105 4.09 -8.69 -4.77
N ILE A 106 3.42 -7.61 -4.34
CA ILE A 106 3.93 -6.25 -4.46
C ILE A 106 4.37 -5.77 -3.10
N GLN A 107 5.60 -5.27 -3.03
CA GLN A 107 6.16 -4.61 -1.86
C GLN A 107 6.65 -3.22 -2.24
N VAL A 108 6.42 -2.26 -1.36
CA VAL A 108 7.00 -0.91 -1.45
C VAL A 108 7.54 -0.56 -0.08
N GLN A 109 8.86 -0.41 0.02
CA GLN A 109 9.53 0.10 1.20
C GLN A 109 9.65 1.61 1.10
N PHE A 110 9.25 2.29 2.15
CA PHE A 110 9.25 3.73 2.20
C PHE A 110 9.67 4.24 3.58
N LYS A 111 10.29 5.41 3.60
CA LYS A 111 10.70 6.10 4.81
C LYS A 111 10.03 7.45 4.91
N ILE A 112 9.57 7.77 6.11
CA ILE A 112 9.15 9.13 6.45
C ILE A 112 10.43 9.86 6.82
N ASP A 113 10.99 10.62 5.89
CA ASP A 113 12.06 11.56 6.22
C ASP A 113 11.44 12.70 6.97
#